data_AF-A0A2E6E525-F1
#
_entry.id   AF-A0A2E6E525-F1
#
_cell.length_a   1.000
_cell.length_b   1.000
_cell.length_c   1.000
_cell.angle_alpha   90.00
_cell.angle_beta   90.00
_cell.angle_gamma   90.00
#
_symmetry.space_group_name_H-M   'P 1'
#
loop_
_entity.id
_entity.type
_entity.pdbx_description
1 polymer ?
#
loop_
_entity_poly.entity_id
_entity_poly.type
_entity_poly.pdbx_seq_one_letter_code
_entity_poly.pdbx_strand_id
1 'polypeptide(L)'
;MAAEYTSEREQFGRPLSHNQAVTQRAADCYIGTDAMRLVLWQAAWRLDAGYPASEEVRIAKWWASEIGQKVVHDVQHLHGGMGADVDYPVHRYFLWVKQLENFLGGGSSQLAELGSLITTKAKANTFTY
;
A
#
# COMPACT_ATOMS: atom_id res chain seq x y z
N MET A 1 -12.66 -10.73 2.53
CA MET A 1 -11.68 -11.44 3.37
C MET A 1 -11.50 -10.83 4.76
N ALA A 2 -10.65 -9.83 5.04
CA ALA A 2 -10.46 -9.37 6.44
C ALA A 2 -11.74 -8.80 7.11
N ALA A 3 -12.46 -7.91 6.42
CA ALA A 3 -13.71 -7.32 6.93
C ALA A 3 -14.81 -8.37 7.14
N GLU A 4 -14.85 -9.39 6.30
CA GLU A 4 -15.78 -10.52 6.37
C GLU A 4 -15.41 -11.45 7.54
N TYR A 5 -14.15 -11.91 7.59
CA TYR A 5 -13.63 -12.75 8.67
C TYR A 5 -13.86 -12.12 10.05
N THR A 6 -13.57 -10.83 10.19
CA THR A 6 -13.76 -10.11 11.47
C THR A 6 -15.22 -9.86 11.83
N SER A 7 -16.13 -9.88 10.85
CA SER A 7 -17.57 -9.78 11.06
C SER A 7 -18.22 -11.11 11.42
N GLU A 8 -17.65 -12.23 10.97
CA GLU A 8 -18.16 -13.58 11.23
C GLU A 8 -17.53 -14.23 12.47
N ARG A 9 -16.26 -13.92 12.76
CA ARG A 9 -15.53 -14.52 13.87
C ARG A 9 -15.97 -13.91 15.19
N GLU A 10 -16.50 -14.75 16.09
CA GLU A 10 -16.88 -14.33 17.43
C GLU A 10 -15.83 -14.68 18.48
N GLN A 11 -15.54 -13.72 19.37
CA GLN A 11 -14.76 -13.91 20.59
C GLN A 11 -15.33 -13.01 21.69
N PHE A 12 -15.24 -13.44 22.95
CA PHE A 12 -15.80 -12.71 24.09
C PHE A 12 -17.32 -12.42 23.92
N GLY A 13 -18.04 -13.36 23.29
CA GLY A 13 -19.50 -13.29 23.12
C GLY A 13 -20.02 -12.32 22.06
N ARG A 14 -19.17 -11.82 21.15
CA ARG A 14 -19.56 -10.94 20.04
C ARG A 14 -18.59 -11.03 18.86
N PRO A 15 -18.97 -10.56 17.65
CA PRO A 15 -18.04 -10.49 16.52
C PRO A 15 -16.80 -9.62 16.81
N LEU A 16 -15.65 -9.98 16.25
CA LEU A 16 -14.40 -9.22 16.41
C LEU A 16 -14.52 -7.78 15.94
N SER A 17 -15.33 -7.51 14.92
CA SER A 17 -15.63 -6.18 14.38
C SER A 17 -16.31 -5.23 15.39
N HIS A 18 -16.76 -5.71 16.55
CA HIS A 18 -17.26 -4.84 17.62
C HIS A 18 -16.13 -4.21 18.46
N ASN A 19 -14.90 -4.66 18.29
CA ASN A 19 -13.75 -4.10 18.98
C ASN A 19 -13.21 -2.89 18.19
N GLN A 20 -13.16 -1.72 18.82
CA GLN A 20 -12.73 -0.47 18.16
C GLN A 20 -11.36 -0.58 17.48
N ALA A 21 -10.40 -1.26 18.11
CA ALA A 21 -9.07 -1.46 17.53
C ALA A 21 -9.08 -2.28 16.22
N VAL A 22 -10.03 -3.21 16.09
CA VAL A 22 -10.22 -4.03 14.87
C VAL A 22 -10.76 -3.14 13.75
N THR A 23 -11.80 -2.35 14.04
CA THR A 23 -12.43 -1.49 13.02
C THR A 23 -11.54 -0.33 12.60
N GLN A 24 -10.80 0.29 13.54
CA GLN A 24 -9.81 1.32 13.21
C GLN A 24 -8.71 0.78 12.30
N ARG A 25 -8.15 -0.40 12.61
CA ARG A 25 -7.14 -1.02 11.77
C ARG A 25 -7.67 -1.39 10.38
N ALA A 26 -8.91 -1.89 10.30
CA ALA A 26 -9.56 -2.15 9.02
C ALA A 26 -9.77 -0.85 8.22
N ALA A 27 -10.14 0.25 8.89
CA ALA A 27 -10.30 1.56 8.27
C ALA A 27 -8.95 2.12 7.75
N ASP A 28 -7.86 1.98 8.51
CA ASP A 28 -6.52 2.34 8.05
C ASP A 28 -6.11 1.57 6.79
N CYS A 29 -6.41 0.27 6.74
CA CYS A 29 -6.15 -0.57 5.57
C CYS A 29 -6.95 -0.08 4.35
N TYR A 30 -8.21 0.29 4.56
CA TYR A 30 -9.08 0.82 3.52
C TYR A 30 -8.53 2.14 2.96
N ILE A 31 -8.23 3.10 3.84
CA ILE A 31 -7.67 4.41 3.45
C ILE A 31 -6.35 4.23 2.70
N GLY A 32 -5.46 3.37 3.20
CA GLY A 32 -4.18 3.09 2.54
C GLY A 32 -4.35 2.50 1.14
N THR A 33 -5.28 1.55 0.99
CA THR A 33 -5.58 0.91 -0.30
C THR A 33 -6.19 1.90 -1.30
N ASP A 34 -7.07 2.79 -0.84
CA ASP A 34 -7.68 3.81 -1.68
C ASP A 34 -6.64 4.87 -2.12
N ALA A 35 -5.79 5.34 -1.21
CA ALA A 35 -4.69 6.24 -1.53
C ALA A 35 -3.73 5.63 -2.57
N MET A 36 -3.36 4.34 -2.40
CA MET A 36 -2.57 3.60 -3.39
C MET A 36 -3.23 3.56 -4.77
N ARG A 37 -4.56 3.35 -4.82
CA ARG A 37 -5.33 3.32 -6.07
C ARG A 37 -5.33 4.69 -6.76
N LEU A 38 -5.47 5.77 -6.00
CA LEU A 38 -5.48 7.13 -6.55
C LEU A 38 -4.15 7.49 -7.21
N VAL A 39 -3.02 7.24 -6.53
CA VAL A 39 -1.69 7.54 -7.09
C VAL A 39 -1.36 6.64 -8.28
N LEU A 40 -1.81 5.39 -8.26
CA LEU A 40 -1.67 4.48 -9.40
C LEU A 40 -2.40 5.02 -10.64
N TRP A 41 -3.67 5.40 -10.49
CA TRP A 41 -4.46 5.92 -11.60
C TRP A 41 -3.94 7.26 -12.11
N GLN A 42 -3.44 8.12 -11.23
CA GLN A 42 -2.77 9.35 -11.65
C GLN A 42 -1.56 9.06 -12.54
N ALA A 43 -0.68 8.15 -12.12
CA ALA A 43 0.49 7.77 -12.91
C ALA A 43 0.09 7.13 -14.26
N ALA A 44 -0.86 6.20 -14.25
CA ALA A 44 -1.36 5.54 -15.44
C ALA A 44 -1.97 6.54 -16.45
N TRP A 45 -2.81 7.46 -15.96
CA TRP A 45 -3.43 8.48 -16.80
C TRP A 45 -2.40 9.42 -17.42
N ARG A 46 -1.39 9.86 -16.67
CA ARG A 46 -0.34 10.73 -17.22
C ARG A 46 0.47 10.03 -18.31
N LEU A 47 0.80 8.75 -18.12
CA LEU A 47 1.49 7.94 -19.12
C LEU A 47 0.64 7.81 -20.40
N ASP A 48 -0.64 7.48 -20.26
CA ASP A 48 -1.57 7.31 -21.38
C ASP A 48 -1.77 8.63 -22.16
N ALA A 49 -1.84 9.76 -21.45
CA ALA A 49 -1.95 11.10 -22.04
C ALA A 49 -0.62 11.66 -22.60
N GLY A 50 0.48 10.91 -22.52
CA GLY A 50 1.79 11.34 -23.01
C GLY A 50 2.45 12.46 -22.20
N TYR A 51 2.00 12.71 -20.97
CA TYR A 51 2.62 13.68 -20.07
C TYR A 51 3.85 13.09 -19.36
N PRO A 52 4.85 13.92 -18.99
CA PRO A 52 5.93 13.46 -18.12
C PRO A 52 5.37 12.87 -16.82
N ALA A 53 5.72 11.62 -16.51
CA ALA A 53 5.11 10.86 -15.41
C ALA A 53 6.13 10.22 -14.44
N SER A 54 7.42 10.56 -14.58
CA SER A 54 8.50 9.92 -13.81
C SER A 54 8.35 10.10 -12.29
N GLU A 55 7.83 11.25 -11.84
CA GLU A 55 7.54 11.50 -10.42
C GLU A 55 6.37 10.65 -9.95
N GLU A 56 5.26 10.67 -10.69
CA GLU A 56 4.02 9.98 -10.34
C GLU A 56 4.17 8.46 -10.34
N VAL A 57 4.92 7.89 -11.29
CA VAL A 57 5.23 6.45 -11.31
C VAL A 57 6.02 6.04 -10.07
N ARG A 58 6.99 6.85 -9.63
CA ARG A 58 7.78 6.56 -8.43
C ARG A 58 6.97 6.72 -7.16
N ILE A 59 6.10 7.74 -7.09
CA ILE A 59 5.15 7.92 -6.00
C ILE A 59 4.24 6.69 -5.92
N ALA A 60 3.64 6.26 -7.02
CA ALA A 60 2.79 5.08 -7.06
C ALA A 60 3.53 3.80 -6.61
N LYS A 61 4.76 3.60 -7.08
CA LYS A 61 5.59 2.45 -6.65
C LYS A 61 5.95 2.51 -5.17
N TRP A 62 6.27 3.69 -4.64
CA TRP A 62 6.55 3.87 -3.21
C TRP A 62 5.33 3.55 -2.35
N TRP A 63 4.15 4.06 -2.70
CA TRP A 63 2.90 3.74 -2.01
C TRP A 63 2.61 2.23 -2.03
N ALA A 64 2.82 1.58 -3.18
CA ALA A 64 2.67 0.14 -3.30
C ALA A 64 3.66 -0.65 -2.40
N SER A 65 4.89 -0.17 -2.26
CA SER A 65 5.90 -0.78 -1.39
C SER A 65 5.58 -0.56 0.09
N GLU A 66 5.40 0.68 0.56
CA GLU A 66 5.27 0.97 1.98
C GLU A 66 3.87 0.67 2.52
N ILE A 67 2.83 1.17 1.84
CA ILE A 67 1.45 1.01 2.31
C ILE A 67 0.93 -0.37 1.99
N GLY A 68 1.30 -0.94 0.83
CA GLY A 68 0.98 -2.32 0.53
C GLY A 68 1.47 -3.26 1.63
N GLN A 69 2.70 -3.03 2.12
CA GLN A 69 3.25 -3.79 3.24
C GLN A 69 2.47 -3.63 4.53
N LYS A 70 2.18 -2.39 4.93
CA LYS A 70 1.38 -2.14 6.12
C LYS A 70 0.03 -2.85 6.04
N VAL A 71 -0.66 -2.76 4.89
CA VAL A 71 -1.97 -3.38 4.68
C VAL A 71 -1.90 -4.90 4.85
N VAL A 72 -0.94 -5.59 4.24
CA VAL A 72 -0.87 -7.06 4.36
C VAL A 72 -0.49 -7.51 5.77
N HIS A 73 0.35 -6.76 6.48
CA HIS A 73 0.66 -7.03 7.89
C HIS A 73 -0.56 -6.87 8.78
N ASP A 74 -1.32 -5.79 8.60
CA ASP A 74 -2.53 -5.52 9.37
C ASP A 74 -3.63 -6.55 9.07
N VAL A 75 -3.80 -6.93 7.81
CA VAL A 75 -4.71 -8.02 7.41
C VAL A 75 -4.30 -9.34 8.04
N GLN A 76 -3.00 -9.69 8.05
CA GLN A 76 -2.49 -10.89 8.72
C GLN A 76 -2.86 -10.88 10.21
N HIS A 77 -2.63 -9.74 10.87
CA HIS A 77 -2.91 -9.57 12.28
C HIS A 77 -4.41 -9.70 12.60
N LEU A 78 -5.28 -9.14 11.76
CA LEU A 78 -6.73 -9.24 11.91
C LEU A 78 -7.24 -10.69 11.81
N HIS A 79 -6.51 -11.59 11.16
CA HIS A 79 -6.85 -13.02 11.11
C HIS A 79 -6.27 -13.82 12.29
N GLY A 80 -5.39 -13.23 13.10
CA GLY A 80 -4.72 -13.93 14.20
C GLY A 80 -3.91 -15.13 13.69
N GLY A 81 -4.01 -16.28 14.37
CA GLY A 81 -3.32 -17.51 13.95
C GLY A 81 -3.66 -17.96 12.53
N MET A 82 -4.91 -17.76 12.07
CA MET A 82 -5.35 -18.08 10.71
C MET A 82 -4.61 -17.27 9.64
N GLY A 83 -4.06 -16.11 9.98
CA GLY A 83 -3.26 -15.34 9.02
C GLY A 83 -2.05 -16.14 8.55
N ALA A 84 -1.35 -16.81 9.48
CA ALA A 84 -0.13 -17.55 9.19
C ALA A 84 -0.37 -18.99 8.70
N ASP A 85 -1.61 -19.45 8.75
CA ASP A 85 -2.00 -20.76 8.27
C ASP A 85 -1.89 -20.83 6.73
N VAL A 86 -1.12 -21.82 6.23
CA VAL A 86 -0.87 -22.00 4.80
C VAL A 86 -2.05 -22.65 4.06
N ASP A 87 -3.00 -23.24 4.80
CA ASP A 87 -4.24 -23.75 4.22
C ASP A 87 -5.28 -22.62 4.05
N TYR A 88 -5.09 -21.48 4.72
CA TYR A 88 -5.93 -20.29 4.57
C TYR A 88 -5.29 -19.26 3.61
N PRO A 89 -6.03 -18.63 2.67
CA PRO A 89 -5.42 -17.90 1.56
C PRO A 89 -4.69 -16.59 1.93
N VAL A 90 -4.87 -16.03 3.14
CA VAL A 90 -4.32 -14.70 3.50
C VAL A 90 -2.80 -14.63 3.37
N HIS A 91 -2.07 -15.67 3.81
CA HIS A 91 -0.61 -15.67 3.76
C HIS A 91 -0.06 -15.43 2.34
N ARG A 92 -0.79 -15.81 1.29
CA ARG A 92 -0.36 -15.62 -0.10
C ARG A 92 -0.26 -14.14 -0.47
N TYR A 93 -1.20 -13.32 0.01
CA TYR A 93 -1.17 -11.87 -0.22
C TYR A 93 0.04 -11.23 0.46
N PHE A 94 0.37 -11.67 1.67
CA PHE A 94 1.58 -11.23 2.37
C PHE A 94 2.84 -11.53 1.54
N LEU A 95 2.98 -12.76 1.05
CA LEU A 95 4.13 -13.17 0.23
C LEU A 95 4.22 -12.40 -1.08
N TRP A 96 3.10 -12.23 -1.79
CA TRP A 96 3.07 -11.47 -3.04
C TRP A 96 3.46 -10.01 -2.84
N VAL A 97 2.92 -9.35 -1.81
CA VAL A 97 3.26 -7.95 -1.56
C VAL A 97 4.70 -7.80 -1.08
N LYS A 98 5.26 -8.78 -0.34
CA LYS A 98 6.70 -8.84 -0.01
C LYS A 98 7.60 -8.95 -1.23
N GLN A 99 7.18 -9.72 -2.23
CA GLN A 99 7.90 -9.80 -3.49
C GLN A 99 7.78 -8.48 -4.29
N LEU A 100 6.57 -7.95 -4.45
CA LEU A 100 6.30 -6.72 -5.22
C LEU A 100 6.93 -5.47 -4.60
N GLU A 101 7.01 -5.43 -3.27
CA GLU A 101 7.69 -4.37 -2.52
C GLU A 101 9.10 -4.14 -3.08
N ASN A 102 9.85 -5.21 -3.31
CA ASN A 102 11.26 -5.17 -3.72
C ASN A 102 11.47 -5.25 -5.23
N PHE A 103 10.45 -5.68 -5.98
CA PHE A 103 10.52 -5.74 -7.43
C PHE A 103 10.74 -4.33 -8.02
N LEU A 104 11.72 -4.19 -8.92
CA LEU A 104 12.14 -2.91 -9.52
C LEU A 104 12.60 -1.84 -8.51
N GLY A 105 13.06 -2.27 -7.33
CA GLY A 105 13.54 -1.39 -6.26
C GLY A 105 12.50 -1.14 -5.17
N GLY A 106 12.94 -1.30 -3.92
CA GLY A 106 12.16 -1.07 -2.70
C GLY A 106 11.83 0.40 -2.43
N GLY A 107 11.02 0.66 -1.40
CA GLY A 107 10.53 2.01 -1.06
C GLY A 107 11.66 3.03 -0.89
N SER A 108 12.73 2.69 -0.17
CA SER A 108 13.89 3.57 0.01
C SER A 108 14.58 3.96 -1.31
N SER A 109 14.66 3.03 -2.27
CA SER A 109 15.21 3.32 -3.59
C SER A 109 14.32 4.27 -4.37
N GLN A 110 13.00 4.09 -4.32
CA GLN A 110 12.06 5.01 -4.96
C GLN A 110 12.12 6.41 -4.38
N LEU A 111 12.26 6.55 -3.05
CA LEU A 111 12.41 7.85 -2.39
C LEU A 111 13.70 8.57 -2.79
N ALA A 112 14.83 7.86 -2.82
CA ALA A 112 16.11 8.44 -3.22
C ALA A 112 16.06 9.00 -4.64
N GLU A 113 15.50 8.22 -5.56
CA GLU A 113 15.33 8.61 -6.96
C GLU A 113 14.34 9.76 -7.13
N LEU A 114 13.20 9.73 -6.43
CA LEU A 114 12.23 10.82 -6.44
C LEU A 114 12.84 12.13 -5.91
N GLY A 115 13.64 12.07 -4.84
CA GLY A 115 14.36 13.22 -4.31
C GLY A 115 15.35 13.83 -5.32
N SER A 116 16.04 12.99 -6.08
CA SER A 116 16.92 13.42 -7.17
C SER A 116 16.15 14.15 -8.29
N LEU A 117 14.99 13.61 -8.69
CA LEU A 117 14.13 14.22 -9.72
C LEU A 117 13.62 15.60 -9.28
N ILE A 118 13.11 15.71 -8.06
CA ILE A 118 12.58 16.96 -7.51
C ILE A 118 13.69 18.03 -7.47
N THR A 119 14.89 17.65 -7.02
CA THR A 119 16.04 18.56 -6.95
C THR A 119 16.48 19.03 -8.35
N THR A 120 16.50 18.12 -9.32
CA THR A 120 16.89 18.42 -10.71
C THR A 120 15.91 19.42 -11.35
N LYS A 121 14.61 19.19 -11.18
CA LYS A 121 13.55 20.08 -11.66
C LYS A 121 13.60 21.46 -11.00
N ALA A 122 13.85 21.51 -9.69
CA ALA A 122 14.00 22.77 -8.96
C ALA A 122 15.16 23.61 -9.52
N LYS A 123 16.33 22.99 -9.75
CA LYS A 123 17.50 23.66 -10.34
C LYS A 123 17.21 24.16 -11.75
N ALA A 124 16.55 23.36 -12.59
CA ALA A 124 16.21 23.77 -13.96
C ALA A 124 15.33 25.03 -13.99
N ASN A 125 14.38 25.16 -13.06
CA ASN A 125 13.50 26.32 -12.95
C ASN A 125 14.20 27.59 -12.42
N THR A 126 15.37 27.46 -11.76
CA THR A 126 16.09 28.60 -11.16
C THR A 126 16.89 29.41 -12.19
N PHE A 127 17.13 28.88 -13.40
CA PHE A 127 17.88 29.54 -14.48
C PHE A 127 17.00 30.25 -15.52
N THR A 128 15.69 30.34 -15.28
CA THR A 128 14.70 30.89 -16.22
C THR A 128 14.23 32.31 -15.90
N TYR A 129 14.88 33.01 -14.97
CA TYR A 129 14.62 34.42 -14.62
C TYR A 129 15.90 35.24 -14.60
#